data_AF-A0A124GTF6-F1
#
_entry.id   AF-A0A124GTF6-F1
#
_cell.length_a   1.000
_cell.length_b   1.000
_cell.length_c   1.000
_cell.angle_alpha   90.00
_cell.angle_beta   90.00
_cell.angle_gamma   90.00
#
_symmetry.space_group_name_H-M   'P 1'
#
loop_
_entity.id
_entity.type
_entity.pdbx_description
1 polymer ?
#
loop_
_entity_poly.entity_id
_entity_poly.type
_entity_poly.pdbx_seq_one_letter_code
_entity_poly.pdbx_strand_id
1 'polypeptide(L)'
;MVFLQDISTVLSDNLHDDRFAIPAVEFVAFLIDSYIPVIPEGLDPSFRKLFTLVQKAHFRSANIARLEAAVKVYAALSRIDSLRDGVLKKMTGLLLHPFPRVRSSAAEYLFVVTDSEIAKYEDWSASPKQLKPQVDNLKISFSLEG
;
A
#
# COMPACT_ATOMS: atom_id res chain seq x y z
N MET A 1 -11.87 -0.86 16.95
CA MET A 1 -11.10 -0.39 18.13
C MET A 1 -11.10 1.13 18.14
N VAL A 2 -11.27 1.75 19.31
CA VAL A 2 -11.40 3.22 19.45
C VAL A 2 -10.19 3.95 18.83
N PHE A 3 -8.96 3.49 19.10
CA PHE A 3 -7.74 4.10 18.57
C PHE A 3 -7.64 4.14 17.04
N LEU A 4 -7.94 3.03 16.34
CA LEU A 4 -7.95 2.99 14.87
C LEU A 4 -9.04 3.89 14.28
N GLN A 5 -10.17 4.04 14.99
CA GLN A 5 -11.25 4.93 14.59
C GLN A 5 -10.82 6.39 14.74
N ASP A 6 -10.19 6.76 15.86
CA ASP A 6 -9.68 8.10 16.12
C ASP A 6 -8.62 8.51 15.08
N ILE A 7 -7.66 7.62 14.81
CA ILE A 7 -6.66 7.84 13.76
C ILE A 7 -7.30 7.97 12.39
N SER A 8 -8.29 7.15 12.08
CA SER A 8 -9.01 7.26 10.80
C SER A 8 -9.74 8.60 10.66
N THR A 9 -10.27 9.15 11.76
CA THR A 9 -10.88 10.47 11.79
C THR A 9 -9.84 11.56 11.56
N VAL A 10 -8.74 11.55 12.32
CA VAL A 10 -7.65 12.52 12.15
C VAL A 10 -7.10 12.50 10.73
N LEU A 11 -6.87 11.31 10.17
CA LEU A 11 -6.46 11.17 8.77
C LEU A 11 -7.47 11.85 7.85
N SER A 12 -8.74 11.46 7.93
CA SER A 12 -9.82 11.97 7.08
C SER A 12 -9.90 13.50 7.07
N ASP A 13 -9.75 14.13 8.24
CA ASP A 13 -9.85 15.58 8.39
C ASP A 13 -8.65 16.32 7.79
N ASN A 14 -7.49 15.67 7.71
CA ASN A 14 -6.22 16.30 7.32
C ASN A 14 -5.67 15.86 5.95
N LEU A 15 -6.38 15.01 5.19
CA LEU A 15 -5.88 14.48 3.90
C LEU A 15 -5.56 15.55 2.83
N HIS A 16 -6.10 16.76 2.97
CA HIS A 16 -5.96 17.82 1.99
C HIS A 16 -4.64 18.59 2.07
N ASP A 17 -3.96 18.58 3.21
CA ASP A 17 -2.68 19.28 3.43
C ASP A 17 -1.53 18.28 3.56
N ASP A 18 -0.56 18.34 2.64
CA ASP A 18 0.61 17.46 2.62
C ASP A 18 1.41 17.47 3.93
N ARG A 19 1.46 18.62 4.63
CA ARG A 19 2.23 18.78 5.88
C ARG A 19 1.68 17.92 7.01
N PHE A 20 0.40 17.59 6.96
CA PHE A 20 -0.28 16.75 7.94
C PHE A 20 -0.56 15.35 7.39
N ALA A 21 -0.97 15.24 6.13
CA ALA A 21 -1.31 13.98 5.50
C ALA A 21 -0.12 13.01 5.44
N ILE A 22 1.08 13.49 5.08
CA ILE A 22 2.27 12.61 4.96
C ILE A 22 2.65 12.05 6.33
N PRO A 23 2.93 12.86 7.37
CA PRO A 23 3.29 12.32 8.69
C PRO A 23 2.20 11.44 9.29
N ALA A 24 0.93 11.78 9.10
CA ALA A 24 -0.18 10.98 9.61
C ALA A 24 -0.24 9.59 8.93
N VAL A 25 -0.07 9.52 7.61
CA VAL A 25 -0.06 8.24 6.88
C VAL A 25 1.16 7.40 7.25
N GLU A 26 2.33 8.02 7.45
CA GLU A 26 3.53 7.31 7.92
C GLU A 26 3.37 6.78 9.34
N PHE A 27 2.79 7.57 10.25
CA PHE A 27 2.50 7.14 11.61
C PHE A 27 1.52 5.97 11.63
N VAL A 28 0.49 6.01 10.78
CA VAL A 28 -0.44 4.89 10.58
C VAL A 28 0.29 3.64 10.10
N ALA A 29 1.18 3.76 9.11
CA ALA A 29 1.96 2.62 8.62
C ALA A 29 2.76 1.98 9.76
N PHE A 30 3.49 2.80 10.53
CA PHE A 30 4.27 2.36 11.67
C PHE A 30 3.42 1.65 12.74
N LEU A 31 2.27 2.22 13.08
CA LEU A 31 1.37 1.65 14.08
C LEU A 31 0.81 0.31 13.64
N ILE A 32 0.31 0.21 12.41
CA ILE A 32 -0.23 -1.05 11.88
C ILE A 32 0.88 -2.11 11.86
N ASP A 33 2.06 -1.75 11.35
CA ASP A 33 3.19 -2.68 11.23
C ASP A 33 3.66 -3.22 12.59
N SER A 34 3.60 -2.38 13.62
CA SER A 34 3.95 -2.74 15.00
C SER A 34 2.85 -3.50 15.75
N TYR A 35 1.59 -3.37 15.30
CA TYR A 35 0.41 -3.78 16.09
C TYR A 35 -0.31 -5.01 15.53
N ILE A 36 -0.26 -5.26 14.20
CA ILE A 36 -0.88 -6.47 13.58
C ILE A 36 -0.47 -7.78 14.25
N PRO A 37 0.80 -8.00 14.67
CA PRO A 37 1.19 -9.27 15.30
C PRO A 37 0.46 -9.59 16.63
N VAL A 38 -0.28 -8.64 17.18
CA VAL A 38 -0.89 -8.71 18.52
C VAL A 38 -2.43 -8.86 18.47
N ILE A 39 -3.06 -8.72 17.30
CA ILE A 39 -4.53 -8.82 17.18
C ILE A 39 -4.94 -10.25 16.80
N PRO A 40 -5.71 -10.95 17.66
CA PRO A 40 -6.40 -12.17 17.25
C PRO A 40 -7.53 -11.79 16.28
N GLU A 41 -7.48 -12.35 15.07
CA GLU A 41 -8.51 -12.30 14.04
C GLU A 41 -8.74 -10.93 13.36
N GLY A 42 -8.34 -10.86 12.08
CA GLY A 42 -8.44 -9.71 11.17
C GLY A 42 -9.87 -9.35 10.74
N LEU A 43 -10.78 -9.15 11.69
CA LEU A 43 -12.19 -8.82 11.48
C LEU A 43 -12.59 -7.37 11.84
N ASP A 44 -11.69 -6.52 12.33
CA ASP A 44 -12.06 -5.13 12.65
C ASP A 44 -12.39 -4.35 11.35
N PRO A 45 -13.64 -3.92 11.13
CA PRO A 45 -14.05 -3.16 9.94
C PRO A 45 -13.24 -1.87 9.73
N SER A 46 -12.59 -1.38 10.79
CA SER A 46 -11.74 -0.18 10.76
C SER A 46 -10.57 -0.33 9.79
N PHE A 47 -10.01 -1.54 9.60
CA PHE A 47 -8.91 -1.73 8.64
C PHE A 47 -9.36 -1.56 7.18
N ARG A 48 -10.57 -2.00 6.83
CA ARG A 48 -11.14 -1.78 5.48
C ARG A 48 -11.43 -0.30 5.24
N LYS A 49 -11.96 0.40 6.25
CA LYS A 49 -12.12 1.86 6.21
C LYS A 49 -10.78 2.55 5.98
N LEU A 50 -9.74 2.13 6.70
CA LEU A 50 -8.40 2.67 6.59
C LEU A 50 -7.77 2.44 5.22
N PHE A 51 -7.89 1.24 4.65
CA PHE A 51 -7.47 0.94 3.28
C PHE A 51 -8.08 1.93 2.28
N THR A 52 -9.38 2.20 2.41
CA THR A 52 -10.10 3.15 1.55
C THR A 52 -9.65 4.60 1.78
N LEU A 53 -9.41 5.01 3.02
CA LEU A 53 -8.90 6.35 3.35
C LEU A 53 -7.50 6.58 2.76
N VAL A 54 -6.61 5.59 2.84
CA VAL A 54 -5.28 5.68 2.23
C VAL A 54 -5.39 5.81 0.71
N GLN A 55 -6.28 5.05 0.06
CA GLN A 55 -6.54 5.21 -1.38
C GLN A 55 -7.01 6.63 -1.74
N LYS A 56 -7.86 7.24 -0.91
CA LYS A 56 -8.30 8.64 -1.08
C LYS A 56 -7.16 9.62 -0.84
N ALA A 57 -6.32 9.38 0.16
CA ALA A 57 -5.23 10.27 0.55
C ALA A 57 -4.28 10.59 -0.61
N HIS A 58 -3.95 9.59 -1.44
CA HIS A 58 -3.05 9.78 -2.57
C HIS A 58 -3.75 9.83 -3.94
N PHE A 59 -5.08 9.87 -3.98
CA PHE A 59 -5.81 9.92 -5.25
C PHE A 59 -5.36 11.13 -6.09
N ARG A 60 -4.79 10.86 -7.27
CA ARG A 60 -4.21 11.85 -8.19
C ARG A 60 -3.12 12.75 -7.56
N SER A 61 -2.51 12.32 -6.46
CA SER A 61 -1.41 13.07 -5.84
C SER A 61 -0.17 13.02 -6.74
N ALA A 62 0.45 14.18 -6.94
CA ALA A 62 1.78 14.27 -7.56
C ALA A 62 2.92 14.23 -6.51
N ASN A 63 2.58 14.16 -5.22
CA ASN A 63 3.56 14.17 -4.15
C ASN A 63 4.12 12.75 -3.93
N ILE A 64 5.40 12.57 -4.27
CA ILE A 64 6.07 11.27 -4.18
C ILE A 64 6.13 10.78 -2.72
N ALA A 65 6.42 11.64 -1.76
CA ALA A 65 6.49 11.26 -0.35
C ALA A 65 5.14 10.75 0.18
N ARG A 66 4.03 11.39 -0.26
CA ARG A 66 2.68 10.92 0.07
C ARG A 66 2.38 9.53 -0.51
N LEU A 67 2.81 9.29 -1.76
CA LEU A 67 2.64 8.00 -2.42
C LEU A 67 3.48 6.90 -1.74
N GLU A 68 4.74 7.18 -1.41
CA GLU A 68 5.62 6.27 -0.67
C GLU A 68 5.05 5.94 0.72
N ALA A 69 4.53 6.95 1.45
CA ALA A 69 3.85 6.72 2.73
C ALA A 69 2.65 5.77 2.59
N ALA A 70 1.85 5.93 1.53
CA ALA A 70 0.73 5.04 1.25
C ALA A 70 1.17 3.60 0.94
N VAL A 71 2.28 3.42 0.21
CA VAL A 71 2.87 2.10 -0.06
C VAL A 71 3.22 1.38 1.24
N LYS A 72 3.82 2.08 2.22
CA LYS A 72 4.13 1.51 3.54
C LYS A 72 2.87 1.01 4.26
N VAL A 73 1.78 1.78 4.23
CA VAL A 73 0.51 1.35 4.82
C VAL A 73 -0.03 0.11 4.11
N TYR A 74 0.04 0.05 2.77
CA TYR A 74 -0.37 -1.13 2.02
C TYR A 74 0.46 -2.35 2.40
N ALA A 75 1.78 -2.24 2.50
CA ALA A 75 2.62 -3.34 2.94
C ALA A 75 2.19 -3.90 4.30
N ALA A 76 1.91 -3.02 5.27
CA ALA A 76 1.41 -3.42 6.58
C ALA A 76 0.03 -4.10 6.49
N LEU A 77 -0.92 -3.52 5.75
CA LEU A 77 -2.27 -4.07 5.56
C LEU A 77 -2.29 -5.41 4.80
N SER A 78 -1.25 -5.72 4.02
CA SER A 78 -1.16 -6.99 3.27
C SER A 78 -1.06 -8.23 4.16
N ARG A 79 -0.72 -8.03 5.45
CA ARG A 79 -0.64 -9.08 6.48
C ARG A 79 -2.02 -9.41 7.09
N ILE A 80 -3.07 -8.70 6.67
CA ILE A 80 -4.45 -8.96 7.07
C ILE A 80 -5.13 -9.75 5.95
N ASP A 81 -5.42 -11.03 6.18
CA ASP A 81 -5.95 -11.95 5.16
C ASP A 81 -7.18 -11.38 4.43
N SER A 82 -8.12 -10.80 5.17
CA SER A 82 -9.37 -10.23 4.62
C SER A 82 -9.17 -9.00 3.71
N LEU A 83 -7.97 -8.43 3.68
CA LEU A 83 -7.58 -7.29 2.84
C LEU A 83 -6.48 -7.61 1.83
N ARG A 84 -5.77 -8.74 2.00
CA ARG A 84 -4.55 -9.07 1.27
C ARG A 84 -4.72 -8.95 -0.24
N ASP A 85 -5.73 -9.57 -0.83
CA ASP A 85 -5.98 -9.53 -2.28
C ASP A 85 -6.19 -8.10 -2.80
N GLY A 86 -6.99 -7.31 -2.07
CA GLY A 86 -7.27 -5.92 -2.43
C GLY A 86 -6.02 -5.05 -2.35
N VAL A 87 -5.19 -5.30 -1.35
CA VAL A 87 -3.92 -4.61 -1.13
C VAL A 87 -2.91 -4.97 -2.21
N LEU A 88 -2.69 -6.26 -2.48
CA LEU A 88 -1.76 -6.73 -3.51
C LEU A 88 -2.18 -6.20 -4.89
N LYS A 89 -3.48 -6.28 -5.23
CA LYS A 89 -4.01 -5.68 -6.46
C LYS A 89 -3.71 -4.18 -6.55
N LYS A 90 -3.81 -3.46 -5.44
CA LYS A 90 -3.51 -2.02 -5.41
C LYS A 90 -2.02 -1.75 -5.59
N MET A 91 -1.15 -2.48 -4.90
CA MET A 91 0.31 -2.33 -5.00
C MET A 91 0.84 -2.70 -6.38
N THR A 92 0.35 -3.80 -6.97
CA THR A 92 0.69 -4.20 -8.34
C THR A 92 0.26 -3.15 -9.37
N GLY A 93 -0.85 -2.43 -9.11
CA GLY A 93 -1.23 -1.28 -9.93
C GLY A 93 -0.26 -0.09 -9.86
N LEU A 94 0.41 0.10 -8.72
CA LEU A 94 1.41 1.17 -8.53
C LEU A 94 2.72 0.90 -9.30
N LEU A 95 2.98 -0.34 -9.71
CA LEU A 95 4.10 -0.68 -10.58
C LEU A 95 4.02 -0.08 -11.99
N LEU A 96 2.88 0.53 -12.35
CA LEU A 96 2.70 1.29 -13.59
C LEU A 96 2.52 2.79 -13.35
N HIS A 97 2.81 3.27 -12.12
CA HIS A 97 2.73 4.69 -11.79
C HIS A 97 3.71 5.50 -12.67
N PRO A 98 3.40 6.75 -13.08
CA PRO A 98 4.32 7.55 -13.90
C PRO A 98 5.68 7.82 -13.25
N PHE A 99 5.74 7.94 -11.92
CA PHE A 99 6.97 8.20 -11.19
C PHE A 99 7.78 6.92 -10.92
N PRO A 100 9.03 6.80 -11.42
CA PRO A 100 9.90 5.64 -11.21
C PRO A 100 10.07 5.26 -9.75
N ARG A 101 10.31 6.26 -8.90
CA ARG A 101 10.52 6.06 -7.47
C ARG A 101 9.34 5.41 -6.75
N VAL A 102 8.11 5.73 -7.16
CA VAL A 102 6.89 5.08 -6.63
C VAL A 102 6.80 3.62 -7.06
N ARG A 103 7.19 3.31 -8.31
CA ARG A 103 7.24 1.93 -8.81
C ARG A 103 8.26 1.10 -8.03
N SER A 104 9.49 1.61 -7.88
CA SER A 104 10.54 0.93 -7.11
C SER A 104 10.13 0.69 -5.66
N SER A 105 9.56 1.69 -4.99
CA SER A 105 9.07 1.52 -3.62
C SER A 105 7.96 0.47 -3.53
N ALA A 106 6.99 0.49 -4.44
CA ALA A 106 5.92 -0.52 -4.46
C ALA A 106 6.46 -1.94 -4.71
N ALA A 107 7.46 -2.08 -5.59
CA ALA A 107 8.09 -3.35 -5.90
C ALA A 107 8.88 -3.92 -4.71
N GLU A 108 9.64 -3.08 -4.02
CA GLU A 108 10.40 -3.47 -2.82
C GLU A 108 9.47 -4.05 -1.76
N TYR A 109 8.38 -3.36 -1.44
CA TYR A 109 7.42 -3.87 -0.46
C TYR A 109 6.61 -5.06 -0.97
N LEU A 110 6.32 -5.15 -2.28
CA LEU A 110 5.71 -6.35 -2.86
C LEU A 110 6.61 -7.56 -2.66
N PHE A 111 7.91 -7.44 -2.94
CA PHE A 111 8.89 -8.51 -2.68
C PHE A 111 8.89 -8.91 -1.21
N VAL A 112 8.93 -7.95 -0.28
CA VAL A 112 8.93 -8.25 1.17
C VAL A 112 7.70 -9.06 1.61
N VAL A 113 6.53 -8.84 0.99
CA VAL A 113 5.27 -9.46 1.45
C VAL A 113 4.84 -10.68 0.62
N THR A 114 5.49 -10.95 -0.51
CA THR A 114 5.16 -12.08 -1.41
C THR A 114 6.36 -12.93 -1.83
N ASP A 115 7.59 -12.51 -1.56
CA ASP A 115 8.83 -13.14 -2.03
C ASP A 115 8.92 -13.27 -3.57
N SER A 116 8.17 -12.44 -4.31
CA SER A 116 8.13 -12.53 -5.76
C SER A 116 9.45 -12.08 -6.42
N GLU A 117 10.07 -12.99 -7.16
CA GLU A 117 11.31 -12.70 -7.91
C GLU A 117 11.10 -11.66 -9.02
N ILE A 118 9.90 -11.58 -9.60
CA ILE A 118 9.57 -10.51 -10.57
C ILE A 118 9.64 -9.15 -9.87
N ALA A 119 9.05 -9.04 -8.66
CA ALA A 119 9.10 -7.82 -7.88
C ALA A 119 10.54 -7.43 -7.50
N LYS A 120 11.42 -8.42 -7.29
CA LYS A 120 12.80 -8.22 -6.85
C LYS A 120 13.76 -7.79 -7.98
N TYR A 121 13.74 -8.46 -9.13
CA TYR A 121 14.80 -8.34 -10.13
C TYR A 121 14.48 -7.46 -11.34
N GLU A 122 13.22 -7.09 -11.56
CA GLU A 122 12.83 -6.24 -12.69
C GLU A 122 13.34 -4.79 -12.52
N ASP A 123 13.71 -4.13 -13.62
CA ASP A 123 14.09 -2.71 -13.59
C ASP A 123 12.84 -1.80 -13.52
N TRP A 124 12.36 -1.55 -12.31
CA TRP A 124 11.19 -0.70 -12.07
C TRP A 124 11.39 0.78 -12.45
N SER A 125 12.61 1.18 -12.84
CA SER A 125 12.84 2.52 -13.40
C SER A 125 12.37 2.65 -14.86
N ALA A 126 12.21 1.53 -15.58
CA ALA A 126 11.75 1.48 -16.96
C ALA A 126 10.35 2.08 -17.16
N SER A 127 9.99 2.37 -18.41
CA SER A 127 8.70 3.00 -18.71
C SER A 127 7.52 2.06 -18.40
N PRO A 128 6.34 2.58 -18.00
CA PRO A 128 5.16 1.75 -17.74
C PRO A 128 4.76 0.84 -18.91
N LYS A 129 5.02 1.25 -20.15
CA LYS A 129 4.76 0.44 -21.35
C LYS A 129 5.63 -0.82 -21.38
N GLN A 130 6.91 -0.70 -21.02
CA GLN A 130 7.85 -1.83 -20.94
C GLN A 130 7.53 -2.75 -19.76
N LEU A 131 7.08 -2.19 -18.63
CA LEU A 131 6.76 -2.94 -17.42
C LEU A 131 5.42 -3.67 -17.47
N LYS A 132 4.52 -3.31 -18.39
CA LYS A 132 3.15 -3.86 -18.46
C LYS A 132 3.10 -5.40 -18.49
N PRO A 133 3.92 -6.11 -19.28
CA PRO A 133 3.91 -7.57 -19.30
C PRO A 133 4.26 -8.19 -17.94
N GLN A 134 5.27 -7.66 -17.25
CA GLN A 134 5.68 -8.16 -15.94
C GLN A 134 4.65 -7.91 -14.85
N VAL A 135 4.00 -6.74 -14.90
CA VAL A 135 2.89 -6.42 -14.02
C VAL A 135 1.69 -7.35 -14.25
N ASP A 136 1.45 -7.79 -15.48
CA ASP A 136 0.39 -8.76 -15.77
C ASP A 136 0.77 -10.17 -15.31
N ASN A 137 2.02 -10.59 -15.48
CA ASN A 137 2.54 -11.85 -14.93
C ASN A 137 2.39 -11.89 -13.40
N LEU A 138 2.72 -10.80 -12.71
CA LEU A 138 2.53 -10.65 -11.26
C LEU A 138 1.05 -10.79 -10.83
N LYS A 139 0.11 -10.25 -11.61
CA LYS A 139 -1.32 -10.41 -11.29
C LYS A 139 -1.75 -11.86 -11.42
N ILE A 140 -1.23 -12.57 -12.41
CA ILE A 140 -1.52 -13.99 -12.61
C ILE A 140 -0.96 -14.80 -11.44
N SER A 141 0.31 -14.58 -11.04
CA SER A 141 0.90 -15.31 -9.91
C SER A 141 0.11 -15.12 -8.62
N PHE A 142 -0.26 -13.89 -8.27
CA PHE A 142 -1.04 -13.63 -7.06
C PHE A 142 -2.48 -14.14 -7.12
N SER A 143 -3.04 -14.36 -8.32
CA SER A 143 -4.36 -14.97 -8.47
C SER A 143 -4.32 -16.50 -8.38
N LEU A 144 -3.14 -17.11 -8.48
CA LEU A 144 -2.93 -18.55 -8.36
C LEU A 144 -2.55 -18.98 -6.93
N GLU A 145 -2.17 -18.02 -6.07
CA GLU A 145 -1.75 -18.25 -4.68
C GLU A 145 -2.86 -18.03 -3.64
N GLY A 146 -4.02 -17.50 -4.04
CA GLY A 146 -5.20 -17.27 -3.19
C GLY A 146 -6.32 -18.28 -3.45
#